data_AF-A0A537W4T3-F1
#
_entry.id   AF-A0A537W4T3-F1
#
_cell.length_a   1.000
_cell.length_b   1.000
_cell.length_c   1.000
_cell.angle_alpha   90.00
_cell.angle_beta   90.00
_cell.angle_gamma   90.00
#
_symmetry.space_group_name_H-M   'P 1'
#
loop_
_entity.id
_entity.type
_entity.pdbx_description
1 polymer ?
#
loop_
_entity_poly.entity_id
_entity_poly.type
_entity_poly.pdbx_seq_one_letter_code
_entity_poly.pdbx_strand_id
1 'polypeptide(L)'
;MIIGLIIFWALIGLGVFFVAMRGGPRGARRSLHTESKVGQRLVMLGVAVLVVSGLAVPALVLAFNGEHKASVAVGGLHLTAAQQQGRDLFAQACAVCHTLAATKSVGRTGPNLDVRVGVDIATPAGRKALVESAIAEGRARGLGQMPAQLYTGKEAKEVAEFVAAVAGH
;
A
#
# COMPACT_ATOMS: atom_id res chain seq x y z
N MET A 1 -2.97 -10.35 -18.90
CA MET A 1 -3.93 -10.18 -17.78
C MET A 1 -4.27 -8.72 -17.51
N ILE A 2 -3.29 -7.84 -17.25
CA ILE A 2 -3.54 -6.42 -16.91
C ILE A 2 -4.27 -5.65 -18.02
N ILE A 3 -3.85 -5.82 -19.29
CA ILE A 3 -4.47 -5.14 -20.44
C ILE A 3 -5.95 -5.51 -20.60
N GLY A 4 -6.31 -6.79 -20.42
CA GLY A 4 -7.70 -7.24 -20.48
C GLY A 4 -8.56 -6.65 -19.38
N LEU A 5 -8.02 -6.52 -18.17
CA LEU A 5 -8.71 -5.88 -17.04
C LEU A 5 -8.91 -4.37 -17.27
N ILE A 6 -7.91 -3.69 -17.84
CA ILE A 6 -8.01 -2.27 -18.21
C ILE A 6 -9.07 -2.06 -19.29
N ILE A 7 -9.07 -2.88 -20.35
CA ILE A 7 -10.05 -2.81 -21.43
C ILE A 7 -11.47 -3.04 -20.88
N PHE A 8 -11.65 -4.05 -20.02
CA PHE A 8 -12.93 -4.34 -19.39
C PHE A 8 -13.48 -3.14 -18.60
N TRP A 9 -12.66 -2.53 -17.74
CA TRP A 9 -13.07 -1.35 -16.96
C TRP A 9 -13.25 -0.10 -17.82
N ALA A 10 -12.45 0.08 -18.88
CA ALA A 10 -12.61 1.18 -19.82
C ALA A 10 -13.94 1.09 -20.59
N LEU A 11 -14.33 -0.11 -21.01
CA LEU A 11 -15.62 -0.34 -21.69
C LEU A 11 -16.80 -0.13 -20.74
N ILE A 12 -16.69 -0.58 -19.48
CA ILE A 12 -17.68 -0.28 -18.44
C ILE A 12 -17.80 1.23 -18.21
N GLY A 13 -16.68 1.92 -18.02
CA GLY A 13 -16.65 3.37 -17.79
C GLY A 13 -17.25 4.14 -18.97
N LEU A 14 -16.94 3.74 -20.20
CA LEU A 14 -17.51 4.32 -21.42
C LEU A 14 -19.02 4.09 -21.50
N GLY A 15 -19.49 2.89 -21.14
CA GLY A 15 -20.92 2.57 -21.08
C GLY A 15 -21.67 3.44 -20.08
N VAL A 16 -21.13 3.60 -18.87
CA VAL A 16 -21.70 4.47 -17.84
C VAL A 16 -21.68 5.93 -18.27
N PHE A 17 -20.58 6.39 -18.88
CA PHE A 17 -20.44 7.76 -19.38
C PHE A 17 -21.52 8.10 -20.42
N PHE A 18 -21.74 7.23 -21.41
CA PHE A 18 -22.78 7.45 -22.42
C PHE A 18 -24.20 7.38 -21.83
N VAL A 19 -24.43 6.54 -20.81
CA VAL A 19 -25.71 6.51 -20.09
C VAL A 19 -25.94 7.81 -19.31
N ALA A 20 -24.91 8.36 -18.66
CA ALA A 20 -24.99 9.62 -17.92
C ALA A 20 -25.20 10.83 -18.86
N MET A 21 -24.50 10.86 -19.99
CA MET A 21 -24.60 11.91 -21.02
C MET A 21 -25.97 11.96 -21.71
N ARG A 22 -26.78 10.89 -21.63
CA ARG A 22 -28.09 10.80 -22.29
C ARG A 22 -29.25 11.45 -21.50
N GLY A 23 -28.98 12.19 -20.42
CA GLY A 23 -29.97 13.08 -19.78
C GLY A 23 -30.30 12.83 -18.30
N GLY A 24 -29.32 12.42 -17.50
CA GLY A 24 -29.46 12.37 -16.03
C GLY A 24 -30.49 11.36 -15.49
N PRO A 25 -30.90 11.45 -14.20
CA PRO A 25 -31.70 10.43 -13.52
C PRO A 25 -33.10 10.21 -14.13
N ARG A 26 -33.64 11.21 -14.86
CA ARG A 26 -34.89 11.07 -15.63
C ARG A 26 -34.70 10.28 -16.93
N GLY A 27 -33.55 10.41 -17.60
CA GLY A 27 -33.19 9.60 -18.78
C GLY A 27 -32.92 8.12 -18.43
N ALA A 28 -32.26 7.88 -17.30
CA ALA A 28 -32.03 6.52 -16.77
C ALA A 28 -33.32 5.79 -16.38
N ARG A 29 -34.34 6.51 -15.88
CA ARG A 29 -35.68 5.94 -15.67
C ARG A 29 -36.40 5.65 -16.99
N ARG A 30 -36.22 6.46 -18.03
CA ARG A 30 -36.81 6.23 -19.36
C ARG A 30 -36.24 5.00 -20.06
N SER A 31 -34.95 4.68 -19.89
CA SER A 31 -34.36 3.46 -20.46
C SER A 31 -34.84 2.18 -19.78
N LEU A 32 -35.34 2.24 -18.53
CA LEU A 32 -36.02 1.14 -17.86
C LEU A 32 -37.46 0.93 -18.39
N HIS A 33 -38.09 1.97 -18.94
CA HIS A 33 -39.39 1.94 -19.61
C HIS A 33 -39.25 1.82 -21.13
N THR A 34 -38.56 0.78 -21.59
CA THR A 34 -38.57 0.39 -23.00
C THR A 34 -39.82 -0.44 -23.29
N GLU A 35 -40.56 -0.08 -24.35
CA GLU A 35 -41.76 -0.79 -24.82
C GLU A 35 -41.47 -2.27 -25.19
N SER A 36 -40.19 -2.64 -25.32
CA SER A 36 -39.74 -3.99 -25.68
C SER A 36 -39.25 -4.77 -24.46
N LYS A 37 -39.89 -5.94 -24.20
CA LYS A 37 -39.49 -6.92 -23.18
C LYS A 37 -38.03 -7.36 -23.31
N VAL A 38 -37.48 -7.35 -24.53
CA VAL A 38 -36.07 -7.72 -24.80
C VAL A 38 -35.14 -6.62 -24.34
N GLY A 39 -35.47 -5.35 -24.59
CA GLY A 39 -34.68 -4.20 -24.14
C GLY A 39 -34.59 -4.13 -22.62
N GLN A 40 -35.72 -4.37 -21.93
CA GLN A 40 -35.75 -4.34 -20.46
C GLN A 40 -34.87 -5.44 -19.85
N ARG A 41 -34.87 -6.65 -20.44
CA ARG A 41 -34.00 -7.76 -20.01
C ARG A 41 -32.52 -7.46 -20.23
N LEU A 42 -32.17 -6.83 -21.35
CA LEU A 42 -30.79 -6.43 -21.64
C LEU A 42 -30.28 -5.35 -20.68
N VAL A 43 -31.10 -4.35 -20.34
CA VAL A 43 -30.75 -3.32 -19.35
C VAL A 43 -30.57 -3.94 -17.96
N MET A 44 -31.48 -4.82 -17.55
CA MET A 44 -31.38 -5.52 -16.26
C MET A 44 -30.15 -6.43 -16.17
N LEU A 45 -29.83 -7.16 -17.24
CA LEU A 45 -28.60 -7.95 -17.33
C LEU A 45 -27.35 -7.08 -17.23
N GLY A 46 -27.32 -5.94 -17.92
CA GLY A 46 -26.21 -4.98 -17.84
C GLY A 46 -25.99 -4.47 -16.43
N VAL A 47 -27.06 -4.08 -15.73
CA VAL A 47 -27.00 -3.65 -14.33
C VAL A 47 -26.52 -4.77 -13.42
N ALA A 48 -27.05 -6.00 -13.58
CA ALA A 48 -26.62 -7.15 -12.79
C ALA A 48 -25.14 -7.46 -12.98
N VAL A 49 -24.63 -7.45 -14.22
CA VAL A 49 -23.21 -7.64 -14.52
C VAL A 49 -22.35 -6.56 -13.88
N LEU A 50 -22.76 -5.29 -13.93
CA LEU A 50 -22.04 -4.19 -13.28
C LEU A 50 -21.97 -4.35 -11.76
N VAL A 51 -23.07 -4.73 -11.12
CA VAL A 51 -23.11 -4.94 -9.66
C VAL A 51 -22.26 -6.15 -9.27
N VAL A 52 -22.39 -7.26 -9.99
CA VAL A 52 -21.62 -8.48 -9.72
C VAL A 52 -20.13 -8.23 -9.93
N SER A 53 -19.73 -7.62 -11.05
CA SER A 53 -18.31 -7.31 -11.29
C SER A 53 -17.75 -6.26 -10.33
N GLY A 54 -18.57 -5.25 -9.98
CA GLY A 54 -18.21 -4.22 -9.01
C GLY A 54 -17.96 -4.74 -7.59
N LEU A 55 -18.59 -5.85 -7.20
CA LEU A 55 -18.35 -6.51 -5.91
C LEU A 55 -17.33 -7.65 -6.00
N ALA A 56 -17.39 -8.44 -7.07
CA ALA A 56 -16.51 -9.59 -7.26
C ALA A 56 -15.05 -9.18 -7.43
N VAL A 57 -14.75 -8.11 -8.20
CA VAL A 57 -13.36 -7.69 -8.42
C VAL A 57 -12.69 -7.23 -7.11
N PRO A 58 -13.28 -6.33 -6.30
CA PRO A 58 -12.70 -6.00 -4.99
C PRO A 58 -12.59 -7.20 -4.05
N ALA A 59 -13.61 -8.07 -3.98
CA ALA A 59 -13.55 -9.26 -3.13
C ALA A 59 -12.43 -10.22 -3.54
N LEU A 60 -12.24 -10.42 -4.86
CA LEU A 60 -11.16 -11.22 -5.42
C LEU A 60 -9.79 -10.60 -5.07
N VAL A 61 -9.65 -9.29 -5.26
CA VAL A 61 -8.40 -8.59 -4.92
C VAL A 61 -8.08 -8.73 -3.44
N LEU A 62 -9.06 -8.56 -2.53
CA LEU A 62 -8.85 -8.73 -1.10
C LEU A 62 -8.45 -10.16 -0.73
N ALA A 63 -9.11 -11.17 -1.32
CA ALA A 63 -8.81 -12.58 -1.07
C ALA A 63 -7.40 -12.98 -1.55
N PHE A 64 -6.96 -12.51 -2.72
CA PHE A 64 -5.67 -12.91 -3.30
C PHE A 64 -4.50 -11.98 -2.97
N ASN A 65 -4.73 -10.73 -2.51
CA ASN A 65 -3.65 -9.87 -2.01
C ASN A 65 -3.25 -10.19 -0.56
N GLY A 66 -4.11 -10.84 0.22
CA GLY A 66 -3.87 -11.07 1.64
C GLY A 66 -2.66 -11.94 1.96
N GLU A 67 -2.34 -12.94 1.12
CA GLU A 67 -1.43 -14.02 1.56
C GLU A 67 0.03 -13.91 1.06
N HIS A 68 0.33 -13.19 -0.03
CA HIS A 68 1.64 -13.36 -0.69
C HIS A 68 2.39 -12.10 -1.14
N LYS A 69 1.76 -10.92 -1.18
CA LYS A 69 2.45 -9.70 -1.64
C LYS A 69 2.93 -8.78 -0.51
N ALA A 70 2.48 -9.02 0.72
CA ALA A 70 2.96 -8.28 1.88
C ALA A 70 4.42 -8.62 2.22
N SER A 71 4.98 -9.75 1.77
CA SER A 71 6.37 -10.10 2.07
C SER A 71 7.38 -9.46 1.11
N VAL A 72 6.98 -8.96 -0.06
CA VAL A 72 7.93 -8.39 -1.04
C VAL A 72 8.20 -6.92 -0.73
N ALA A 73 9.46 -6.58 -0.50
CA ALA A 73 9.98 -5.23 -0.30
C ALA A 73 10.64 -4.67 -1.58
N VAL A 74 11.23 -3.48 -1.47
CA VAL A 74 12.01 -2.85 -2.53
C VAL A 74 13.12 -3.78 -3.04
N GLY A 75 13.42 -3.68 -4.33
CA GLY A 75 14.41 -4.54 -4.98
C GLY A 75 14.00 -6.02 -5.11
N GLY A 76 12.74 -6.38 -4.83
CA GLY A 76 12.27 -7.77 -4.89
C GLY A 76 12.67 -8.61 -3.67
N LEU A 77 13.10 -7.97 -2.58
CA LEU A 77 13.52 -8.64 -1.36
C LEU A 77 12.33 -9.27 -0.63
N HIS A 78 12.42 -10.55 -0.27
CA HIS A 78 11.39 -11.23 0.52
C HIS A 78 11.67 -11.07 2.03
N LEU A 79 10.76 -10.39 2.71
CA LEU A 79 10.81 -10.13 4.14
C LEU A 79 10.38 -11.37 4.94
N THR A 80 11.15 -11.66 5.99
CA THR A 80 10.75 -12.61 7.04
C THR A 80 9.53 -12.10 7.80
N ALA A 81 8.87 -12.95 8.58
CA ALA A 81 7.74 -12.53 9.43
C ALA A 81 8.14 -11.40 10.41
N ALA A 82 9.35 -11.47 10.98
CA ALA A 82 9.89 -10.44 11.86
C ALA A 82 10.10 -9.10 11.13
N GLN A 83 10.60 -9.14 9.89
CA GLN A 83 10.78 -7.93 9.08
C GLN A 83 9.46 -7.33 8.59
N GLN A 84 8.44 -8.17 8.33
CA GLN A 84 7.09 -7.70 8.03
C GLN A 84 6.49 -6.96 9.23
N GLN A 85 6.60 -7.54 10.43
CA GLN A 85 6.20 -6.87 11.67
C GLN A 85 6.99 -5.58 11.89
N GLY A 86 8.30 -5.61 11.67
CA GLY A 86 9.17 -4.44 11.76
C GLY A 86 8.78 -3.32 10.80
N ARG A 87 8.32 -3.65 9.59
CA ARG A 87 7.78 -2.67 8.64
C ARG A 87 6.51 -2.00 9.15
N ASP A 88 5.61 -2.78 9.73
CA ASP A 88 4.33 -2.26 10.22
C ASP A 88 4.55 -1.36 11.44
N LEU A 89 5.47 -1.73 12.34
CA LEU A 89 5.93 -0.91 13.45
C LEU A 89 6.64 0.37 12.98
N PHE A 90 7.46 0.27 11.93
CA PHE A 90 8.12 1.43 11.32
C PHE A 90 7.11 2.43 10.76
N ALA A 91 6.08 1.95 10.07
CA ALA A 91 5.04 2.80 9.49
C ALA A 91 4.28 3.61 10.56
N GLN A 92 4.08 3.03 11.75
CA GLN A 92 3.33 3.65 12.84
C GLN A 92 4.09 4.78 13.54
N ALA A 93 5.40 4.64 13.74
CA ALA A 93 6.16 5.55 14.60
C ALA A 93 7.32 6.26 13.91
N CYS A 94 7.92 5.67 12.88
CA CYS A 94 9.18 6.13 12.31
C CYS A 94 9.00 6.90 10.99
N ALA A 95 8.03 6.47 10.16
CA ALA A 95 7.79 7.00 8.81
C ALA A 95 7.45 8.50 8.77
N VAL A 96 6.89 9.05 9.85
CA VAL A 96 6.57 10.48 9.96
C VAL A 96 7.83 11.35 10.00
N CYS A 97 8.91 10.83 10.60
CA CYS A 97 10.15 11.59 10.78
C CYS A 97 11.21 11.23 9.75
N HIS A 98 11.27 9.98 9.31
CA HIS A 98 12.36 9.47 8.49
C HIS A 98 11.96 9.22 7.03
N THR A 99 12.94 9.39 6.15
CA THR A 99 12.85 8.90 4.76
C THR A 99 13.38 7.48 4.71
N LEU A 100 12.62 6.59 4.08
CA LEU A 100 12.99 5.22 3.77
C LEU A 100 12.18 4.76 2.55
N ALA A 101 12.86 4.47 1.44
CA ALA A 101 12.27 4.10 0.16
C ALA A 101 11.40 2.84 0.27
N ALA A 102 11.84 1.87 1.09
CA ALA A 102 11.14 0.62 1.35
C ALA A 102 9.70 0.77 1.85
N THR A 103 9.40 1.87 2.53
CA THR A 103 8.05 2.20 3.04
C THR A 103 7.43 3.40 2.34
N LYS A 104 8.10 3.95 1.32
CA LYS A 104 7.73 5.22 0.66
C LYS A 104 7.56 6.36 1.65
N SER A 105 8.29 6.31 2.77
CA SER A 105 8.28 7.36 3.77
C SER A 105 9.17 8.51 3.31
N VAL A 106 8.71 9.73 3.55
CA VAL A 106 9.36 10.97 3.07
C VAL A 106 9.60 11.95 4.22
N GLY A 107 9.65 11.45 5.45
CA GLY A 107 9.94 12.26 6.62
C GLY A 107 11.33 12.91 6.53
N ARG A 108 11.42 14.19 6.87
CA ARG A 108 12.66 14.99 6.79
C ARG A 108 13.14 15.52 8.12
N THR A 109 12.42 15.23 9.21
CA THR A 109 12.80 15.61 10.57
C THR A 109 14.00 14.81 11.05
N GLY A 110 13.99 13.50 10.74
CA GLY A 110 15.12 12.60 10.94
C GLY A 110 15.91 12.41 9.64
N PRO A 111 17.10 11.78 9.71
CA PRO A 111 17.91 11.47 8.54
C PRO A 111 17.18 10.53 7.58
N ASN A 112 17.58 10.59 6.31
CA ASN A 112 17.28 9.56 5.33
C ASN A 112 18.01 8.27 5.72
N LEU A 113 17.24 7.21 6.00
CA LEU A 113 17.76 5.93 6.47
C LEU A 113 18.40 5.12 5.35
N ASP A 114 18.00 5.31 4.09
CA ASP A 114 18.67 4.68 2.96
C ASP A 114 20.13 5.11 2.87
N VAL A 115 20.42 6.36 3.24
CA VAL A 115 21.79 6.88 3.32
C VAL A 115 22.41 6.54 4.66
N ARG A 116 21.82 7.03 5.76
CA ARG A 116 22.45 6.97 7.08
C ARG A 116 22.64 5.56 7.62
N VAL A 117 21.75 4.65 7.24
CA VAL A 117 21.83 3.24 7.61
C VAL A 117 22.32 2.43 6.42
N GLY A 118 21.77 2.62 5.22
CA GLY A 118 22.10 1.79 4.05
C GLY A 118 23.50 2.03 3.46
N VAL A 119 23.91 3.29 3.30
CA VAL A 119 25.18 3.69 2.67
C VAL A 119 26.30 3.86 3.69
N ASP A 120 26.04 4.62 4.76
CA ASP A 120 27.09 5.02 5.71
C ASP A 120 27.57 3.86 6.60
N ILE A 121 26.79 2.78 6.69
CA ILE A 121 27.09 1.62 7.54
C ILE A 121 27.21 0.37 6.68
N ALA A 122 28.46 -0.10 6.52
CA ALA A 122 28.79 -1.17 5.60
C ALA A 122 28.25 -2.55 5.98
N THR A 123 28.10 -2.84 7.28
CA THR A 123 27.75 -4.20 7.75
C THR A 123 26.29 -4.30 8.19
N PRO A 124 25.57 -5.40 7.87
CA PRO A 124 24.21 -5.62 8.35
C PRO A 124 24.08 -5.58 9.88
N ALA A 125 25.08 -6.12 10.59
CA ALA A 125 25.12 -6.07 12.05
C ALA A 125 25.26 -4.64 12.58
N GLY A 126 26.12 -3.82 11.95
CA GLY A 126 26.25 -2.41 12.28
C GLY A 126 24.96 -1.62 12.01
N ARG A 127 24.28 -1.91 10.90
CA ARG A 127 22.99 -1.28 10.57
C ARG A 127 21.95 -1.56 11.63
N LYS A 128 21.81 -2.84 12.01
CA LYS A 128 20.89 -3.27 13.07
C LYS A 128 21.23 -2.61 14.40
N ALA A 129 22.50 -2.65 14.83
CA ALA A 129 22.94 -2.05 16.09
C ALA A 129 22.71 -0.54 16.15
N LEU A 130 22.94 0.18 15.05
CA LEU A 130 22.65 1.60 14.96
C LEU A 130 21.16 1.89 15.15
N VAL A 131 20.27 1.11 14.51
CA VAL A 131 18.82 1.31 14.62
C VAL A 131 18.34 0.96 16.02
N GLU A 132 18.79 -0.15 16.61
CA GLU A 132 18.40 -0.55 17.97
C GLU A 132 18.82 0.51 19.00
N SER A 133 20.07 0.97 18.95
CA SER A 133 20.54 2.03 19.86
C SER A 133 19.78 3.35 19.66
N ALA A 134 19.39 3.67 18.41
CA ALA A 134 18.59 4.87 18.12
C ALA A 134 17.19 4.77 18.72
N ILE A 135 16.54 3.61 18.62
CA ILE A 135 15.23 3.36 19.21
C ILE A 135 15.31 3.40 20.74
N ALA A 136 16.34 2.79 21.33
CA ALA A 136 16.48 2.69 22.78
C ALA A 136 16.84 4.03 23.43
N GLU A 137 17.81 4.76 22.87
CA GLU A 137 18.43 5.92 23.50
C GLU A 137 17.96 7.26 22.93
N GLY A 138 17.31 7.26 21.76
CA GLY A 138 17.00 8.46 21.01
C GLY A 138 18.26 9.20 20.54
N ARG A 139 18.09 10.43 20.05
CA ARG A 139 19.21 11.29 19.57
C ARG A 139 19.13 12.74 20.04
N ALA A 140 18.24 13.05 20.97
CA ALA A 140 17.96 14.39 21.51
C ALA A 140 19.17 15.15 22.09
N ARG A 141 20.25 14.47 22.49
CA ARG A 141 21.43 15.07 23.13
C ARG A 141 22.62 15.24 22.17
N GLY A 142 22.38 15.87 21.02
CA GLY A 142 23.44 16.36 20.13
C GLY A 142 23.53 15.76 18.73
N LEU A 143 22.61 14.86 18.34
CA LEU A 143 22.59 14.25 17.00
C LEU A 143 21.18 14.20 16.34
N GLY A 144 20.19 14.88 16.91
CA GLY A 144 18.82 14.97 16.36
C GLY A 144 17.76 15.24 17.43
N GLN A 145 16.48 15.15 17.07
CA GLN A 145 15.34 15.26 18.01
C GLN A 145 14.61 13.92 18.20
N MET A 146 15.23 12.81 17.81
CA MET A 146 14.61 11.48 17.91
C MET A 146 14.36 11.13 19.39
N PRO A 147 13.11 10.82 19.79
CA PRO A 147 12.79 10.37 21.14
C PRO A 147 13.43 9.02 21.46
N ALA A 148 13.69 8.78 22.74
CA ALA A 148 14.15 7.50 23.25
C ALA A 148 12.96 6.56 23.51
N GLN A 149 13.25 5.25 23.62
CA GLN A 149 12.30 4.22 24.02
C GLN A 149 11.01 4.16 23.17
N LEU A 150 11.11 4.42 21.86
CA LEU A 150 9.96 4.33 20.96
C LEU A 150 9.37 2.91 20.89
N TYR A 151 10.24 1.90 20.99
CA TYR A 151 9.90 0.50 21.16
C TYR A 151 10.91 -0.17 22.10
N THR A 152 10.55 -1.33 22.65
CA THR A 152 11.44 -2.10 23.53
C THR A 152 11.46 -3.57 23.16
N GLY A 153 12.48 -4.30 23.61
CA GLY A 153 12.55 -5.75 23.48
C GLY A 153 12.42 -6.24 22.03
N LYS A 154 11.37 -7.03 21.77
CA LYS A 154 11.15 -7.68 20.47
C LYS A 154 10.84 -6.68 19.35
N GLU A 155 9.98 -5.71 19.63
CA GLU A 155 9.53 -4.73 18.63
C GLU A 155 10.69 -3.88 18.11
N ALA A 156 11.58 -3.44 19.01
CA ALA A 156 12.77 -2.68 18.63
C ALA A 156 13.70 -3.50 17.71
N LYS A 157 13.87 -4.78 18.00
CA LYS A 157 14.68 -5.70 17.18
C LYS A 157 14.07 -5.94 15.81
N GLU A 158 12.75 -6.12 15.74
CA GLU A 158 12.02 -6.33 14.47
C GLU A 158 12.12 -5.11 13.55
N VAL A 159 11.92 -3.90 14.10
CA VAL A 159 12.14 -2.65 13.34
C VAL A 159 13.58 -2.55 12.86
N ALA A 160 14.56 -2.85 13.72
CA ALA A 160 15.97 -2.79 13.34
C ALA A 160 16.35 -3.82 12.27
N GLU A 161 15.81 -5.04 12.35
CA GLU A 161 15.99 -6.08 11.33
C GLU A 161 15.37 -5.69 9.99
N PHE A 162 14.19 -5.08 10.02
CA PHE A 162 13.54 -4.55 8.83
C PHE A 162 14.38 -3.45 8.19
N VAL A 163 14.71 -2.39 8.93
CA VAL A 163 15.48 -1.24 8.40
C VAL A 163 16.85 -1.67 7.91
N ALA A 164 17.56 -2.55 8.64
CA ALA A 164 18.88 -3.04 8.22
C ALA A 164 18.85 -3.88 6.94
N ALA A 165 17.71 -4.52 6.64
CA ALA A 165 17.53 -5.33 5.44
C ALA A 165 17.16 -4.51 4.20
N VAL A 166 16.49 -3.36 4.38
CA VAL A 166 15.91 -2.61 3.26
C VAL A 166 16.53 -1.24 3.03
N ALA A 167 17.34 -0.73 3.95
CA ALA A 167 18.02 0.55 3.78
C ALA A 167 19.10 0.47 2.69
N GLY A 168 19.12 1.47 1.82
CA GLY A 168 20.13 1.63 0.76
C GLY A 168 19.65 1.19 -0.62
N HIS A 169 18.34 1.07 -0.80
CA HIS A 169 17.68 0.71 -2.06
C HIS A 169 17.00 1.91 -2.73
#